data_AF-A0A3D5HAT8-F1
#
_entry.id   AF-A0A3D5HAT8-F1
#
_cell.length_a   1.000
_cell.length_b   1.000
_cell.length_c   1.000
_cell.angle_alpha   90.00
_cell.angle_beta   90.00
_cell.angle_gamma   90.00
#
_symmetry.space_group_name_H-M   'P 1'
#
loop_
_entity.id
_entity.type
_entity.pdbx_description
1 polymer ?
#
loop_
_entity_poly.entity_id
_entity_poly.type
_entity_poly.pdbx_seq_one_letter_code
_entity_poly.pdbx_strand_id
1 'polypeptide(L)'
;SGIHTAQDVIKMVMAGADVTMMCSALLKNGPQHIAQVLSDLHHWMLEHEYISIQQMKGSMSQKAVADPSAFERANYVKALHSYK
;
A
#
# COMPACT_ATOMS: atom_id res chain seq x y z
N SER A 1 11.58 2.03 5.35
CA SER A 1 10.69 3.20 5.25
C SER A 1 9.42 2.90 6.04
N GLY A 2 8.94 3.83 6.87
CA GLY A 2 7.64 3.69 7.55
C GLY A 2 6.47 4.16 6.67
N ILE A 3 5.25 4.10 7.18
CA ILE A 3 4.06 4.58 6.47
C ILE A 3 3.96 6.10 6.61
N HIS A 4 4.18 6.83 5.52
CA HIS A 4 4.15 8.31 5.51
C HIS A 4 3.10 8.89 4.55
N THR A 5 2.70 8.11 3.55
CA THR A 5 1.81 8.53 2.46
C THR A 5 0.64 7.57 2.27
N ALA A 6 -0.39 7.99 1.53
CA ALA A 6 -1.50 7.12 1.13
C ALA A 6 -1.01 5.90 0.34
N GLN A 7 -0.01 6.08 -0.54
CA GLN A 7 0.56 5.00 -1.34
C GLN A 7 1.24 3.93 -0.47
N ASP A 8 1.82 4.31 0.67
CA ASP A 8 2.36 3.36 1.63
C ASP A 8 1.25 2.54 2.28
N VAL A 9 0.13 3.17 2.66
CA VAL A 9 -1.05 2.51 3.22
C VAL A 9 -1.64 1.52 2.20
N ILE A 10 -1.86 1.98 0.96
CA ILE A 10 -2.42 1.18 -0.15
C ILE A 10 -1.60 -0.09 -0.36
N LYS A 11 -0.27 0.05 -0.47
CA LYS A 11 0.63 -1.11 -0.66
C LYS A 11 0.47 -2.14 0.46
N MET A 12 0.41 -1.70 1.71
CA MET A 12 0.27 -2.61 2.85
C MET A 12 -1.09 -3.30 2.86
N VAL A 13 -2.18 -2.56 2.61
CA VAL A 13 -3.53 -3.13 2.53
C VAL A 13 -3.63 -4.13 1.37
N MET A 14 -3.16 -3.78 0.17
CA MET A 14 -3.16 -4.68 -0.99
C MET A 14 -2.31 -5.93 -0.76
N ALA A 15 -1.24 -5.84 0.05
CA ALA A 15 -0.46 -7.00 0.49
C ALA A 15 -1.19 -7.86 1.56
N GLY A 16 -2.26 -7.34 2.18
CA GLY A 16 -3.12 -8.06 3.11
C GLY A 16 -3.12 -7.53 4.55
N ALA A 17 -2.49 -6.38 4.83
CA ALA A 17 -2.48 -5.81 6.17
C ALA A 17 -3.89 -5.37 6.62
N ASP A 18 -4.23 -5.69 7.87
CA ASP A 18 -5.46 -5.22 8.51
C ASP A 18 -5.33 -3.78 9.05
N VAL A 19 -4.11 -3.38 9.47
CA VAL A 19 -3.84 -2.07 10.10
C VAL A 19 -2.48 -1.54 9.65
N THR A 20 -2.39 -0.22 9.47
CA THR A 20 -1.13 0.52 9.21
C THR A 20 -0.91 1.62 10.24
N MET A 21 0.33 1.80 10.70
CA MET A 21 0.69 2.81 11.73
C MET A 21 1.61 3.89 11.16
N MET A 22 1.30 5.17 11.46
CA MET A 22 1.95 6.36 10.88
C MET A 22 2.69 7.23 11.93
N CYS A 23 3.26 6.63 12.98
CA CYS A 23 3.84 7.36 14.12
C CYS A 23 4.86 8.45 13.69
N SER A 24 5.92 8.08 12.98
CA SER A 24 6.96 9.03 12.56
C SER A 24 6.46 10.09 11.59
N ALA A 25 5.42 9.79 10.81
CA ALA A 25 4.81 10.74 9.88
C ALA A 25 4.00 11.81 10.63
N LEU A 26 3.20 11.41 11.61
CA LEU A 26 2.41 12.32 12.43
C LEU A 26 3.28 13.17 13.36
N LEU A 27 4.38 12.61 13.90
CA LEU A 27 5.34 13.40 14.69
C LEU A 27 6.01 14.51 13.87
N LYS A 28 6.26 14.28 12.58
CA LYS A 28 6.93 15.25 11.69
C LYS A 28 5.97 16.30 11.13
N ASN A 29 4.77 15.88 10.73
CA ASN A 29 3.83 16.71 9.96
C ASN A 29 2.63 17.20 10.79
N GLY A 30 2.53 16.77 12.05
CA GLY A 30 1.36 17.01 12.90
C GLY A 30 0.20 16.05 12.63
N PRO A 31 -0.78 15.99 13.56
CA PRO A 31 -1.91 15.08 13.45
C PRO A 31 -2.82 15.35 12.23
N GLN A 32 -2.86 16.60 11.73
CA GLN A 32 -3.67 16.99 10.57
C GLN A 32 -3.25 16.27 9.29
N HIS A 33 -2.00 15.80 9.22
CA HIS A 33 -1.50 14.99 8.10
C HIS A 33 -2.35 13.74 7.84
N ILE A 34 -2.99 13.19 8.87
CA ILE A 34 -3.88 12.03 8.71
C ILE A 34 -5.05 12.34 7.75
N ALA A 35 -5.59 13.56 7.77
CA ALA A 35 -6.73 13.95 6.95
C ALA A 35 -6.33 14.02 5.47
N GLN A 36 -5.14 14.54 5.17
CA GLN A 36 -4.59 14.55 3.82
C GLN A 36 -4.41 13.13 3.30
N VAL A 37 -3.80 12.25 4.10
CA VAL A 37 -3.56 10.85 3.73
C VAL A 37 -4.87 10.10 3.48
N LEU A 38 -5.91 10.35 4.28
CA LEU A 38 -7.24 9.75 4.08
C LEU A 38 -7.91 10.26 2.81
N SER A 39 -7.79 11.56 2.50
CA SER A 39 -8.32 12.14 1.26
C SER A 39 -7.64 11.52 0.03
N ASP A 40 -6.30 11.44 0.05
CA ASP A 40 -5.52 10.87 -1.05
C ASP A 40 -5.81 9.38 -1.25
N LEU A 41 -5.96 8.64 -0.14
CA LEU A 41 -6.36 7.24 -0.16
C LEU A 41 -7.74 7.06 -0.82
N HIS A 42 -8.73 7.87 -0.42
CA HIS A 42 -10.07 7.81 -0.98
C HIS A 42 -10.10 8.16 -2.47
N HIS A 43 -9.35 9.20 -2.87
CA HIS A 43 -9.22 9.58 -4.27
C HIS A 43 -8.63 8.44 -5.11
N TRP A 44 -7.53 7.86 -4.65
CA TRP A 44 -6.89 6.73 -5.32
C TRP A 44 -7.83 5.53 -5.44
N MET A 45 -8.60 5.22 -4.40
CA MET A 45 -9.60 4.15 -4.42
C MET A 45 -10.69 4.40 -5.47
N LEU A 46 -11.19 5.64 -5.60
CA LEU A 46 -12.16 6.00 -6.64
C LEU A 46 -11.58 5.84 -8.04
N GLU A 47 -10.35 6.31 -8.27
CA GLU A 47 -9.66 6.17 -9.56
C GLU A 47 -9.43 4.71 -9.97
N HIS A 48 -9.26 3.82 -9.00
CA HIS A 48 -8.99 2.39 -9.20
C HIS A 48 -10.22 1.50 -8.96
N GLU A 49 -11.42 2.11 -8.90
CA GLU A 49 -12.71 1.42 -8.79
C GLU A 49 -12.87 0.53 -7.54
N TYR A 50 -12.15 0.86 -6.46
CA TYR A 50 -12.33 0.22 -5.16
C TYR A 50 -13.43 0.92 -4.36
N ILE A 51 -14.48 0.16 -4.02
CA ILE A 51 -15.61 0.65 -3.21
C ILE A 51 -15.34 0.52 -1.70
N SER A 52 -14.35 -0.29 -1.29
CA SER A 52 -14.00 -0.44 0.13
C SER A 52 -12.57 -0.93 0.36
N ILE A 53 -12.02 -0.63 1.53
CA ILE A 53 -10.74 -1.19 2.01
C ILE A 53 -10.79 -2.71 2.05
N GLN A 54 -11.94 -3.29 2.43
CA GLN A 54 -12.11 -4.74 2.51
C GLN A 54 -12.03 -5.41 1.13
N GLN A 55 -12.53 -4.77 0.08
CA GLN A 55 -12.39 -5.24 -1.31
C GLN A 55 -10.93 -5.17 -1.79
N MET A 56 -10.21 -4.12 -1.41
CA MET A 56 -8.80 -3.94 -1.79
C MET A 56 -7.85 -4.86 -1.03
N LYS A 57 -8.20 -5.25 0.20
CA LYS A 57 -7.30 -5.98 1.09
C LYS A 57 -6.86 -7.32 0.49
N GLY A 58 -5.56 -7.50 0.36
CA GLY A 58 -4.97 -8.73 -0.16
C GLY A 58 -5.09 -8.93 -1.67
N SER A 59 -5.58 -7.95 -2.43
CA SER A 59 -5.72 -8.05 -3.90
C SER A 59 -4.40 -8.23 -4.64
N MET A 60 -3.27 -7.87 -4.03
CA MET A 60 -1.92 -8.12 -4.53
C MET A 60 -1.12 -9.07 -3.63
N SER A 61 -1.79 -9.83 -2.76
CA SER A 61 -1.13 -10.89 -1.98
C SER A 61 -0.71 -12.05 -2.90
N GLN A 62 0.33 -12.77 -2.52
CA GLN A 62 0.79 -13.95 -3.28
C GLN A 62 -0.33 -14.97 -3.54
N LYS A 63 -1.32 -15.04 -2.65
CA LYS A 63 -2.49 -15.93 -2.77
C LYS A 63 -3.54 -15.45 -3.77
N ALA A 64 -3.62 -14.14 -4.03
CA ALA A 64 -4.62 -13.54 -4.91
C ALA A 64 -4.12 -13.36 -6.35
N VAL A 65 -2.81 -13.49 -6.59
CA VAL A 65 -2.23 -13.38 -7.93
C VAL A 65 -2.49 -14.67 -8.73
N ALA A 66 -3.14 -14.51 -9.90
CA ALA A 66 -3.48 -15.61 -10.80
C ALA A 66 -2.27 -16.38 -11.36
N ASP A 67 -1.11 -15.73 -11.47
CA ASP A 67 0.16 -16.35 -11.85
C ASP A 67 1.24 -16.12 -10.77
N PRO A 68 1.42 -17.06 -9.83
CA PRO A 68 2.45 -16.98 -8.79
C PRO A 68 3.86 -16.73 -9.35
N SER A 69 4.16 -17.21 -10.56
CA SER A 69 5.48 -17.02 -11.21
C SER A 69 5.71 -15.58 -11.68
N ALA A 70 4.65 -14.84 -12.02
CA ALA A 70 4.74 -13.41 -12.35
C ALA A 70 5.02 -12.57 -11.10
N PHE A 71 4.41 -12.92 -9.96
CA PHE A 71 4.68 -12.28 -8.67
C PHE A 71 6.14 -12.47 -8.23
N GLU A 72 6.66 -13.69 -8.35
CA GLU A 72 8.06 -13.99 -8.03
C GLU A 72 9.03 -13.28 -8.98
N ARG A 73 8.76 -13.25 -10.29
CA ARG A 73 9.60 -12.53 -11.26
C ARG A 73 9.62 -11.01 -11.03
N ALA A 74 8.48 -10.39 -10.72
CA ALA A 74 8.44 -8.95 -10.44
C ALA A 74 9.26 -8.59 -9.19
N ASN A 75 9.19 -9.41 -8.14
CA ASN A 75 9.99 -9.21 -6.94
C ASN A 75 11.48 -9.54 -7.15
N TYR A 76 11.79 -10.57 -7.95
CA TYR A 76 13.15 -10.95 -8.33
C TYR A 76 13.86 -9.86 -9.15
N VAL A 77 13.20 -9.29 -10.16
CA VAL A 77 13.74 -8.17 -10.97
C VAL A 77 13.97 -6.94 -10.10
N LYS A 78 13.06 -6.64 -9.16
CA LYS A 78 13.21 -5.53 -8.22
C LYS A 78 14.37 -5.73 -7.24
N ALA A 79 14.58 -6.96 -6.77
CA ALA A 79 15.71 -7.31 -5.90
C ALA A 79 17.05 -7.13 -6.63
N LEU A 80 17.15 -7.60 -7.87
CA LEU A 80 18.34 -7.42 -8.70
C LEU A 80 18.64 -5.94 -8.98
N HIS A 81 17.61 -5.12 -9.22
CA HIS A 81 17.79 -3.66 -9.42
C HIS A 81 18.16 -2.90 -8.14
N SER A 82 17.84 -3.45 -6.96
CA SER A 82 18.17 -2.86 -5.66
C SER A 82 19.56 -3.23 -5.14
N TYR A 83 20.21 -4.22 -5.76
CA TYR A 83 21.59 -4.60 -5.46
C TYR A 83 22.54 -3.70 -6.25
N LYS A 84 23.03 -2.65 -5.59
CA LYS A 84 24.20 -1.86 -6.00
C LYS A 84 25.24 -1.92 -4.90
#